data_AF-A0AAU5SWT1-F1
#
_entry.id   AF-A0AAU5SWT1-F1
#
_cell.length_a   1.000
_cell.length_b   1.000
_cell.length_c   1.000
_cell.angle_alpha   90.00
_cell.angle_beta   90.00
_cell.angle_gamma   90.00
#
_symmetry.space_group_name_H-M   'P 1'
#
loop_
_entity.id
_entity.type
_entity.pdbx_description
1 polymer ?
#
loop_
_entity_poly.entity_id
_entity_poly.type
_entity_poly.pdbx_seq_one_letter_code
_entity_poly.pdbx_strand_id
1 'polypeptide(L)'
;MAISARERPPVPSAPPRWTTAGRRSTEPQAEPSIGDLVGEIGTDLSHLVRDELELAKAEIKQESAKAGKAAGMLGGAGYAGHLALLLGSLTIVFALAHAMDIAWAALIVTAVWAVACAVLYVNGRAQLRTVNLKPEQTVQTVKEDVRWARHPIS
;
A
#
# COMPACT_ATOMS: atom_id res chain seq x y z
N MET A 1 -6.30 2.58 53.81
CA MET A 1 -5.23 1.91 54.57
C MET A 1 -5.60 0.44 54.72
N ALA A 2 -5.04 -0.43 53.89
CA ALA A 2 -4.98 -1.88 54.09
C ALA A 2 -3.97 -2.45 53.08
N ILE A 3 -2.74 -2.67 53.54
CA ILE A 3 -1.66 -3.33 52.80
C ILE A 3 -1.94 -4.82 52.93
N SER A 4 -2.39 -5.47 51.85
CA SER A 4 -2.60 -6.92 51.84
C SER A 4 -1.28 -7.63 51.55
N ALA A 5 -1.03 -8.66 52.35
CA ALA A 5 0.22 -9.37 52.47
C ALA A 5 0.58 -10.18 51.21
N ARG A 6 1.87 -10.16 50.89
CA ARG A 6 2.47 -10.95 49.82
C ARG A 6 2.73 -12.36 50.34
N GLU A 7 1.90 -13.32 49.96
CA GLU A 7 2.18 -14.75 50.19
C GLU A 7 3.17 -15.24 49.13
N ARG A 8 4.30 -15.79 49.59
CA ARG A 8 5.29 -16.44 48.71
C ARG A 8 4.88 -17.90 48.50
N PRO A 9 4.86 -18.43 47.27
CA PRO A 9 4.63 -19.85 47.04
C PRO A 9 5.77 -20.71 47.61
N PRO A 10 5.47 -21.95 48.02
CA PRO A 10 6.44 -22.88 48.60
C PRO A 10 7.56 -23.24 47.62
N VAL A 11 8.78 -23.38 48.15
CA VAL A 11 9.98 -23.81 47.42
C VAL A 11 9.76 -25.24 46.89
N PRO A 12 10.03 -25.52 45.60
CA PRO A 12 9.95 -26.88 45.07
C PRO A 12 10.88 -27.84 45.82
N SER A 13 10.37 -29.02 46.18
CA SER A 13 11.17 -30.13 46.72
C SER A 13 12.18 -30.62 45.68
N ALA A 14 13.32 -31.11 46.19
CA ALA A 14 14.46 -31.61 45.42
C ALA A 14 14.06 -32.51 44.24
N PRO A 15 14.77 -32.45 43.09
CA PRO A 15 14.43 -33.27 41.94
C PRO A 15 14.58 -34.76 42.26
N PRO A 16 13.75 -35.63 41.64
CA PRO A 16 13.89 -37.08 41.80
C PRO A 16 15.26 -37.53 41.30
N ARG A 17 15.96 -38.34 42.13
CA ARG A 17 17.12 -39.12 41.70
C ARG A 17 16.68 -40.05 40.58
N TRP A 18 17.03 -39.73 39.35
CA TRP A 18 16.92 -40.65 38.23
C TRP A 18 17.89 -41.80 38.47
N THR A 19 17.36 -42.98 38.76
CA THR A 19 18.09 -44.23 38.67
C THR A 19 18.39 -44.51 37.20
N THR A 20 19.68 -44.53 36.85
CA THR A 20 20.19 -44.88 35.53
C THR A 20 19.92 -46.37 35.24
N ALA A 21 18.72 -46.69 34.75
CA ALA A 21 18.40 -48.01 34.22
C ALA A 21 17.64 -47.84 32.90
N GLY A 22 18.41 -47.71 31.83
CA GLY A 22 17.89 -47.49 30.49
C GLY A 22 18.98 -46.99 29.57
N ARG A 23 19.93 -47.88 29.26
CA ARG A 23 20.88 -47.71 28.16
C ARG A 23 20.07 -47.60 26.87
N ARG A 24 19.64 -46.39 26.51
CA ARG A 24 19.30 -46.07 25.13
C ARG A 24 20.59 -46.24 24.35
N SER A 25 20.57 -47.16 23.40
CA SER A 25 21.58 -47.31 22.36
C SER A 25 21.91 -45.93 21.82
N THR A 26 23.11 -45.44 22.13
CA THR A 26 23.73 -44.36 21.38
C THR A 26 24.03 -44.94 20.01
N GLU A 27 23.08 -44.84 19.08
CA GLU A 27 23.48 -44.80 17.68
C GLU A 27 24.48 -43.63 17.55
N PRO A 28 25.63 -43.84 16.89
CA PRO A 28 26.54 -42.73 16.64
C PRO A 28 25.80 -41.73 15.75
N GLN A 29 25.34 -40.61 16.32
CA GLN A 29 25.00 -39.44 15.55
C GLN A 29 26.28 -38.99 14.87
N ALA A 30 26.39 -39.30 13.57
CA ALA A 30 27.42 -38.72 12.73
C ALA A 30 27.33 -37.19 12.89
N GLU A 31 28.45 -36.53 13.21
CA GLU A 31 28.47 -35.08 13.21
C GLU A 31 28.06 -34.58 11.82
N PRO A 32 27.13 -33.62 11.73
CA PRO A 32 26.66 -33.12 10.44
C PRO A 32 27.86 -32.65 9.62
N SER A 33 27.93 -33.16 8.38
CA SER A 33 28.96 -32.76 7.45
C SER A 33 28.84 -31.27 7.15
N ILE A 34 29.94 -30.60 6.81
CA ILE A 34 29.92 -29.22 6.32
C ILE A 34 28.95 -29.09 5.11
N GLY A 35 28.79 -30.16 4.33
CA GLY A 35 27.80 -30.21 3.25
C GLY A 35 26.34 -30.20 3.73
N ASP A 36 26.05 -30.84 4.86
CA ASP A 36 24.70 -30.88 5.45
C ASP A 36 24.32 -29.51 6.03
N LEU A 37 25.27 -28.81 6.68
CA LEU A 37 25.07 -27.46 7.22
C LEU A 37 24.84 -26.41 6.13
N VAL A 38 25.56 -26.49 5.01
CA VAL A 38 25.34 -25.60 3.85
C VAL A 38 23.97 -25.86 3.20
N GLY A 39 23.54 -27.12 3.15
CA GLY A 39 22.20 -27.49 2.68
C GLY A 39 21.08 -26.97 3.58
N GLU A 40 21.28 -27.00 4.90
CA GLU A 40 20.34 -26.49 5.90
C GLU A 40 20.22 -24.95 5.81
N ILE A 41 21.34 -24.22 5.75
CA ILE A 41 21.34 -22.76 5.58
C ILE A 41 20.69 -22.33 4.25
N GLY A 42 20.93 -23.07 3.16
CA GLY A 42 20.30 -22.80 1.87
C GLY A 42 18.79 -23.00 1.90
N THR A 43 18.33 -24.00 2.66
CA THR A 43 16.92 -24.26 2.91
C THR A 43 16.30 -23.13 3.73
N ASP A 44 16.95 -22.71 4.82
CA ASP A 44 16.49 -21.62 5.69
C ASP A 44 16.39 -20.27 4.96
N LEU A 45 17.38 -19.94 4.13
CA LEU A 45 17.34 -18.74 3.31
C LEU A 45 16.22 -18.80 2.26
N SER A 46 15.99 -19.98 1.67
CA SER A 46 14.89 -20.19 0.73
C SER A 46 13.53 -20.02 1.41
N HIS A 47 13.40 -20.44 2.66
CA HIS A 47 12.22 -20.19 3.50
C HIS A 47 12.04 -18.70 3.77
N LEU A 48 13.08 -18.00 4.22
CA LEU A 48 13.01 -16.56 4.52
C LEU A 48 12.62 -15.73 3.29
N VAL A 49 13.22 -16.00 2.13
CA VAL A 49 12.88 -15.31 0.87
C VAL A 49 11.43 -15.55 0.50
N ARG A 50 10.93 -16.76 0.69
CA ARG A 50 9.53 -17.10 0.39
C ARG A 50 8.57 -16.42 1.36
N ASP A 51 8.91 -16.35 2.64
CA ASP A 51 8.12 -15.66 3.66
C ASP A 51 8.05 -14.15 3.40
N GLU A 52 9.19 -13.52 3.08
CA GLU A 52 9.24 -12.09 2.73
C GLU A 52 8.42 -11.79 1.47
N LEU A 53 8.45 -12.69 0.48
CA LEU A 53 7.60 -12.60 -0.71
C LEU A 53 6.12 -12.78 -0.39
N GLU A 54 5.76 -13.70 0.50
CA GLU A 54 4.38 -13.90 0.93
C GLU A 54 3.86 -12.70 1.74
N LEU A 55 4.70 -12.12 2.59
CA LEU A 55 4.41 -10.88 3.31
C LEU A 55 4.25 -9.70 2.36
N ALA A 56 5.20 -9.48 1.44
CA ALA A 56 5.12 -8.42 0.45
C ALA A 56 3.88 -8.57 -0.44
N LYS A 57 3.52 -9.80 -0.84
CA LYS A 57 2.27 -10.06 -1.56
C LYS A 57 1.04 -9.72 -0.72
N ALA A 58 1.04 -10.06 0.57
CA ALA A 58 -0.07 -9.75 1.47
C ALA A 58 -0.23 -8.22 1.66
N GLU A 59 0.87 -7.51 1.86
CA GLU A 59 0.89 -6.05 2.00
C GLU A 59 0.43 -5.37 0.71
N ILE A 60 0.98 -5.75 -0.45
CA ILE A 60 0.54 -5.22 -1.76
C ILE A 60 -0.95 -5.50 -1.97
N LYS A 61 -1.45 -6.68 -1.62
CA LYS A 61 -2.89 -7.01 -1.74
C LYS A 61 -3.75 -6.13 -0.83
N GLN A 62 -3.31 -5.88 0.40
CA GLN A 62 -4.02 -5.02 1.33
C GLN A 62 -4.03 -3.56 0.87
N GLU A 63 -2.88 -3.05 0.44
CA GLU A 63 -2.74 -1.68 -0.05
C GLU A 63 -3.48 -1.47 -1.37
N SER A 64 -3.41 -2.42 -2.30
CA SER A 64 -4.17 -2.36 -3.56
C SER A 64 -5.68 -2.40 -3.33
N ALA A 65 -6.18 -3.16 -2.35
CA ALA A 65 -7.60 -3.15 -2.00
C ALA A 65 -8.04 -1.80 -1.42
N LYS A 66 -7.25 -1.20 -0.53
CA LYS A 66 -7.50 0.15 0.01
C LYS A 66 -7.49 1.20 -1.09
N ALA A 67 -6.46 1.20 -1.94
CA ALA A 67 -6.33 2.11 -3.07
C ALA A 67 -7.48 1.93 -4.06
N GLY A 68 -7.87 0.69 -4.37
CA GLY A 68 -9.01 0.38 -5.24
C GLY A 68 -10.33 0.89 -4.67
N LYS A 69 -10.58 0.72 -3.37
CA LYS A 69 -11.76 1.29 -2.71
C LYS A 69 -11.75 2.82 -2.77
N ALA A 70 -10.62 3.45 -2.47
CA ALA A 70 -10.49 4.90 -2.51
C ALA A 70 -10.71 5.44 -3.94
N ALA A 71 -10.09 4.81 -4.95
CA ALA A 71 -10.29 5.14 -6.35
C ALA A 71 -11.76 4.96 -6.77
N GLY A 72 -12.40 3.88 -6.34
CA GLY A 72 -13.83 3.65 -6.59
C GLY A 72 -14.72 4.71 -5.95
N MET A 73 -14.45 5.09 -4.70
CA MET A 73 -15.18 6.17 -4.01
C MET A 73 -14.98 7.53 -4.70
N LEU A 74 -13.74 7.87 -5.07
CA LEU A 74 -13.45 9.13 -5.78
C LEU A 74 -14.06 9.15 -7.18
N GLY A 75 -14.01 8.04 -7.91
CA GLY A 75 -14.66 7.90 -9.20
C GLY A 75 -16.19 8.03 -9.10
N GLY A 76 -16.79 7.33 -8.13
CA GLY A 76 -18.21 7.42 -7.84
C GLY A 76 -18.64 8.82 -7.41
N ALA A 77 -17.87 9.49 -6.55
CA ALA A 77 -18.11 10.87 -6.14
C ALA A 77 -18.00 11.85 -7.32
N GLY A 78 -17.01 11.66 -8.21
CA GLY A 78 -16.88 12.45 -9.43
C GLY A 78 -18.10 12.31 -10.35
N TYR A 79 -18.57 11.08 -10.57
CA TYR A 79 -19.76 10.83 -11.39
C TYR A 79 -21.04 11.37 -10.73
N ALA A 80 -21.24 11.12 -9.45
CA ALA A 80 -22.38 11.65 -8.70
C ALA A 80 -22.38 13.19 -8.68
N GLY A 81 -21.21 13.80 -8.48
CA GLY A 81 -21.02 15.25 -8.56
C GLY A 81 -21.36 15.80 -9.95
N HIS A 82 -20.94 15.12 -11.02
CA HIS A 82 -21.29 15.50 -12.38
C HIS A 82 -22.81 15.46 -12.62
N LEU A 83 -23.50 14.40 -12.17
CA LEU A 83 -24.97 14.32 -12.24
C LEU A 83 -25.65 15.41 -11.42
N ALA A 84 -25.15 15.70 -10.21
CA ALA A 84 -25.67 16.76 -9.37
C ALA A 84 -25.55 18.13 -10.03
N LEU A 85 -24.43 18.41 -10.71
CA LEU A 85 -24.22 19.64 -11.49
C LEU A 85 -25.16 19.72 -12.68
N LEU A 86 -25.38 18.61 -13.40
CA LEU A 86 -26.32 18.57 -14.53
C LEU A 86 -27.75 18.83 -14.08
N LEU A 87 -28.23 18.10 -13.07
CA LEU A 87 -29.58 18.28 -12.53
C LEU A 87 -29.75 19.66 -11.88
N GLY A 88 -28.74 20.13 -11.15
CA GLY A 88 -28.72 21.48 -10.58
C GLY A 88 -28.80 22.56 -11.65
N SER A 89 -28.13 22.38 -12.79
CA SER A 89 -28.23 23.30 -13.92
C SER A 89 -29.64 23.36 -14.49
N LEU A 90 -30.31 22.21 -14.65
CA LEU A 90 -31.72 22.16 -15.06
C LEU A 90 -32.62 22.87 -14.06
N THR A 91 -32.42 22.64 -12.76
CA THR A 91 -33.15 23.33 -11.69
C THR A 91 -33.00 24.85 -11.79
N ILE A 92 -31.78 25.34 -12.04
CA ILE A 92 -31.53 26.77 -12.22
C ILE A 92 -32.23 27.30 -13.46
N VAL A 93 -32.15 26.59 -14.60
CA VAL A 93 -32.86 26.99 -15.83
C VAL A 93 -34.36 27.10 -15.59
N PHE A 94 -34.98 26.10 -14.97
CA PHE A 94 -36.41 26.13 -14.68
C PHE A 94 -36.79 27.21 -13.66
N ALA A 95 -35.95 27.45 -12.65
CA ALA A 95 -36.16 28.53 -11.70
C ALA A 95 -36.12 29.90 -12.39
N LEU A 96 -35.14 30.15 -13.27
CA LEU A 96 -35.06 31.40 -14.05
C LEU A 96 -36.20 31.52 -15.06
N ALA A 97 -36.71 30.40 -15.59
CA ALA A 97 -37.82 30.39 -16.53
C ALA A 97 -39.14 30.95 -15.95
N HIS A 98 -39.25 31.06 -14.62
CA HIS A 98 -40.36 31.79 -13.98
C HIS A 98 -40.26 33.31 -14.13
N ALA A 99 -39.07 33.86 -14.40
CA ALA A 99 -38.82 35.29 -14.53
C ALA A 99 -38.55 35.74 -15.98
N MET A 100 -38.16 34.83 -16.87
CA MET A 100 -37.84 35.12 -18.27
C MET A 100 -38.11 33.92 -19.19
N ASP A 101 -38.04 34.11 -20.50
CA ASP A 101 -38.14 33.01 -21.45
C ASP A 101 -37.04 31.95 -21.22
N ILE A 102 -37.42 30.68 -21.38
CA ILE A 102 -36.55 29.53 -21.08
C ILE A 102 -35.28 29.51 -21.94
N ALA A 103 -35.31 30.06 -23.16
CA ALA A 103 -34.14 30.13 -24.02
C ALA A 103 -33.08 31.09 -23.44
N TRP A 104 -33.51 32.24 -22.90
CA TRP A 104 -32.61 33.20 -22.25
C TRP A 104 -32.08 32.65 -20.91
N ALA A 105 -32.92 31.97 -20.14
CA ALA A 105 -32.48 31.28 -18.93
C ALA A 105 -31.41 30.21 -19.22
N ALA A 106 -31.65 29.35 -20.21
CA ALA A 106 -30.70 28.34 -20.64
C ALA A 106 -29.39 28.93 -21.18
N LEU A 107 -29.46 30.05 -21.92
CA LEU A 107 -28.28 30.75 -22.43
C LEU A 107 -27.40 31.29 -21.30
N ILE A 108 -28.01 31.88 -20.26
CA ILE A 108 -27.26 32.40 -19.10
C ILE A 108 -26.52 31.26 -18.38
N VAL A 109 -27.22 30.15 -18.09
CA VAL A 109 -26.60 29.01 -17.40
C VAL A 109 -25.49 28.39 -18.26
N THR A 110 -25.69 28.31 -19.57
CA THR A 110 -24.65 27.85 -20.51
C THR A 110 -23.44 28.77 -20.51
N ALA A 111 -23.64 30.10 -20.50
CA ALA A 111 -22.55 31.07 -20.45
C ALA A 111 -21.72 30.93 -19.15
N VAL A 112 -22.38 30.71 -18.01
CA VAL A 112 -21.70 30.45 -16.73
C VAL A 112 -20.81 29.20 -16.83
N TRP A 113 -21.34 28.11 -17.38
CA TRP A 113 -20.55 26.89 -17.61
C TRP A 113 -19.40 27.09 -18.59
N ALA A 114 -19.60 27.86 -19.66
CA ALA A 114 -18.55 28.18 -20.62
C ALA A 114 -17.38 28.92 -19.96
N VAL A 115 -17.68 29.90 -19.09
CA VAL A 115 -16.65 30.62 -18.31
C VAL A 115 -15.95 29.65 -17.35
N ALA A 116 -16.68 28.83 -16.60
CA ALA A 116 -16.09 27.84 -15.70
C ALA A 116 -15.17 26.87 -16.45
N CYS A 117 -15.59 26.36 -17.61
CA CYS A 117 -14.78 25.50 -18.48
C CYS A 117 -13.51 26.20 -18.97
N ALA A 118 -13.62 27.46 -19.41
CA ALA A 118 -12.46 28.23 -19.87
C ALA A 118 -11.42 28.40 -18.75
N VAL A 119 -11.87 28.76 -17.54
CA VAL A 119 -10.99 28.90 -16.36
C VAL A 119 -10.33 27.58 -16.01
N LEU A 120 -11.10 26.49 -15.93
CA LEU A 120 -10.57 25.15 -15.61
C LEU A 120 -9.57 24.68 -16.68
N TYR A 121 -9.86 24.89 -17.96
CA TYR A 121 -8.98 24.52 -19.06
C TYR A 121 -7.63 25.27 -18.97
N VAL A 122 -7.67 26.59 -18.79
CA VAL A 122 -6.46 27.43 -18.72
C VAL A 122 -5.59 27.02 -17.53
N ASN A 123 -6.17 26.88 -16.33
CA ASN A 123 -5.44 26.48 -15.14
C ASN A 123 -4.91 25.05 -15.23
N GLY A 124 -5.75 24.11 -15.69
CA GLY A 124 -5.34 22.71 -15.88
C GLY A 124 -4.21 22.59 -16.89
N ARG A 125 -4.28 23.33 -18.00
CA ARG A 125 -3.22 23.34 -19.02
C ARG A 125 -1.92 23.96 -18.50
N ALA A 126 -2.00 24.99 -17.66
CA ALA A 126 -0.85 25.60 -17.01
C ALA A 126 -0.17 24.61 -16.05
N GLN A 127 -0.93 23.96 -15.18
CA GLN A 127 -0.41 22.95 -14.25
C GLN A 127 0.20 21.74 -14.98
N LEU A 128 -0.45 21.26 -16.05
CA LEU A 128 0.12 20.17 -16.84
C LEU A 128 1.45 20.53 -17.51
N ARG A 129 1.73 21.81 -17.76
CA ARG A 129 3.03 22.25 -18.31
C ARG A 129 4.16 22.24 -17.27
N THR A 130 3.84 22.25 -15.97
CA THR A 130 4.86 22.20 -14.91
C THR A 130 5.18 20.77 -14.47
N VAL A 131 4.37 19.78 -14.86
CA VAL A 131 4.61 18.37 -14.52
C VAL A 131 5.65 17.77 -15.47
N ASN A 132 6.84 17.46 -14.92
CA ASN A 132 7.83 16.64 -15.62
C ASN A 132 7.48 15.16 -15.48
N LEU A 133 6.89 14.57 -16.53
CA LEU A 133 6.49 13.16 -16.57
C LEU A 133 7.68 12.20 -16.75
N LYS A 134 8.86 12.70 -17.11
CA LYS A 134 10.09 11.90 -17.11
C LYS A 134 10.75 12.03 -15.74
N PRO A 135 10.86 10.94 -14.95
CA PRO A 135 11.69 10.93 -13.76
C PRO A 135 13.16 10.90 -14.21
N GLU A 136 13.69 12.07 -14.57
CA GLU A 136 15.04 12.21 -15.14
C GLU A 136 16.11 11.68 -14.18
N GLN A 137 15.92 11.88 -12.87
CA GLN A 137 16.81 11.35 -11.85
C GLN A 137 16.81 9.82 -11.80
N THR A 138 15.63 9.19 -11.78
CA THR A 138 15.52 7.72 -11.76
C THR A 138 16.11 7.10 -13.03
N VAL A 139 15.88 7.72 -14.18
CA VAL A 139 16.47 7.26 -15.45
C VAL A 139 17.99 7.46 -15.47
N GLN A 140 18.52 8.51 -14.84
CA GLN A 140 19.97 8.72 -14.70
C GLN A 140 20.61 7.69 -13.77
N THR A 141 20.04 7.45 -12.59
CA THR A 141 20.56 6.45 -11.63
C THR A 141 20.61 5.05 -12.26
N VAL A 142 19.54 4.61 -12.92
CA VAL A 142 19.54 3.30 -13.62
C VAL A 142 20.58 3.25 -14.73
N LYS A 143 20.82 4.35 -15.45
CA LYS A 143 21.87 4.41 -16.48
C LYS A 143 23.26 4.37 -15.88
N GLU A 144 23.48 4.99 -14.72
CA GLU A 144 24.75 4.94 -13.99
C GLU A 144 25.01 3.54 -13.45
N ASP A 145 24.01 2.89 -12.86
CA ASP A 145 24.11 1.51 -12.35
C ASP A 145 24.45 0.52 -13.48
N VAL A 146 23.76 0.63 -14.63
CA VAL A 146 24.05 -0.18 -15.82
C VAL A 146 25.44 0.12 -16.39
N ARG A 147 25.91 1.38 -16.29
CA ARG A 147 27.25 1.76 -16.75
C ARG A 147 28.34 1.18 -15.83
N TRP A 148 28.11 1.18 -14.52
CA TRP A 148 29.01 0.59 -13.54
C TRP A 148 29.10 -0.94 -13.71
N ALA A 149 27.96 -1.61 -13.93
CA ALA A 149 27.92 -3.05 -14.17
C ALA A 149 28.63 -3.50 -15.47
N ARG A 150 28.74 -2.61 -16.47
CA ARG A 150 29.46 -2.90 -17.74
C ARG A 150 30.97 -2.63 -17.67
N HIS A 151 31.42 -1.84 -16.72
CA HIS A 151 32.83 -1.56 -16.48
C HIS A 151 33.19 -1.83 -15.02
N PRO A 152 33.11 -3.10 -14.56
CA PRO A 152 33.63 -3.45 -13.25
C PRO A 152 35.13 -3.16 -13.25
N ILE A 153 35.53 -2.19 -12.44
CA ILE A 153 36.95 -1.87 -12.20
C ILE A 153 37.67 -3.15 -11.75
N SER A 154 38.54 -3.66 -12.62
CA SER A 154 39.48 -4.76 -12.36
C SER A 154 40.71 -4.29 -11.61
#